data_AF-A0A0A2LNI4-F1
#
_entry.id   AF-A0A0A2LNI4-F1
#
_cell.length_a   1.000
_cell.length_b   1.000
_cell.length_c   1.000
_cell.angle_alpha   90.00
_cell.angle_beta   90.00
_cell.angle_gamma   90.00
#
_symmetry.space_group_name_H-M   'P 1'
#
loop_
_entity.id
_entity.type
_entity.pdbx_description
1 polymer ?
#
loop_
_entity_poly.entity_id
_entity_poly.type
_entity_poly.pdbx_seq_one_letter_code
_entity_poly.pdbx_strand_id
1 'polypeptide(L)'
;MKKLISLLAIVSLFSCSNDDAPQENHEFLNSLVSKYKLVSVDTDVPIDLNGDNIPQTDLMLEADCFLFGSFALYMGEFVYKPSSGYKEFGLHVPCVYYDLANESYTTCLVGLSLFCFYEVNEETKEIIITGRNEEREAEFGSVTEVYWEDSLIHFIVNKELYTTNGWQEVNIHMVYQKWDFLNNVPN
;
A
#
# COMPACT_ATOMS: atom_id res chain seq x y z
N MET A 1 40.86 64.32 21.56
CA MET A 1 39.60 63.80 21.00
C MET A 1 39.71 62.29 20.94
N LYS A 2 39.13 61.63 21.95
CA LYS A 2 39.38 60.24 22.32
C LYS A 2 38.36 59.34 21.64
N LYS A 3 38.87 58.38 20.87
CA LYS A 3 38.37 57.02 20.64
C LYS A 3 37.06 56.70 21.38
N LEU A 4 35.90 56.86 20.75
CA LEU A 4 34.63 56.43 21.35
C LEU A 4 33.53 56.05 20.34
N ILE A 5 33.89 55.69 19.10
CA ILE A 5 32.92 55.29 18.08
C ILE A 5 33.48 54.08 17.33
N SER A 6 33.45 52.90 17.96
CA SER A 6 33.68 51.60 17.28
C SER A 6 33.25 50.39 18.12
N LEU A 7 32.36 50.56 19.10
CA LEU A 7 31.95 49.46 20.01
C LEU A 7 30.45 49.15 19.97
N LEU A 8 29.72 49.55 18.92
CA LEU A 8 28.28 49.31 18.81
C LEU A 8 27.86 48.39 17.64
N ALA A 9 28.82 47.81 16.91
CA ALA A 9 28.54 46.97 15.72
C ALA A 9 28.76 45.46 15.94
N ILE A 10 29.17 45.03 17.15
CA ILE A 10 29.55 43.62 17.41
C ILE A 10 28.45 42.84 18.16
N VAL A 11 27.39 43.51 18.65
CA VAL A 11 26.33 42.85 19.44
C VAL A 11 25.17 42.32 18.58
N SER A 12 25.15 42.57 17.27
CA SER A 12 24.06 42.10 16.38
C SER A 12 24.28 40.70 15.78
N LEU A 13 25.30 39.94 16.23
CA LEU A 13 25.64 38.63 15.63
C LEU A 13 25.29 37.39 16.49
N PHE A 14 24.62 37.55 17.63
CA PHE A 14 24.29 36.41 18.53
C PHE A 14 22.80 36.19 18.78
N SER A 15 21.95 36.47 17.79
CA SER A 15 20.55 36.04 17.84
C SER A 15 20.20 35.12 16.66
N CYS A 16 21.02 34.10 16.44
CA CYS A 16 20.49 32.85 15.91
C CYS A 16 19.96 32.08 17.12
N SER A 17 18.66 32.22 17.40
CA SER A 17 17.96 31.18 18.14
C SER A 17 18.13 29.91 17.32
N ASN A 18 18.84 28.94 17.87
CA ASN A 18 18.73 27.56 17.40
C ASN A 18 17.26 27.18 17.62
N ASP A 19 16.44 27.36 16.59
CA ASP A 19 15.22 26.59 16.41
C ASP A 19 15.67 25.16 16.07
N ASP A 20 16.29 24.51 17.05
CA ASP A 20 16.41 23.05 17.09
C ASP A 20 15.01 22.53 17.42
N ALA A 21 14.10 22.69 16.45
CA ALA A 21 12.84 21.98 16.46
C ALA A 21 13.18 20.50 16.65
N PRO A 22 12.56 19.81 17.63
CA PRO A 22 12.84 18.42 17.87
C PRO A 22 12.65 17.67 16.55
N GLN A 23 13.74 17.10 16.04
CA GLN A 23 13.73 16.30 14.83
C GLN A 23 12.87 15.07 15.14
N GLU A 24 11.63 15.06 14.65
CA GLU A 24 10.72 13.93 14.87
C GLU A 24 11.40 12.66 14.34
N ASN A 25 11.55 11.67 15.23
CA ASN A 25 12.15 10.39 14.87
C ASN A 25 11.09 9.58 14.09
N HIS A 26 11.23 9.56 12.78
CA HIS A 26 10.36 8.82 11.86
C HIS A 26 10.94 7.45 11.49
N GLU A 27 11.53 6.72 12.45
CA GLU A 27 12.24 5.46 12.18
C GLU A 27 11.31 4.40 11.56
N PHE A 28 10.11 4.21 12.11
CA PHE A 28 9.16 3.24 11.59
C PHE A 28 8.61 3.69 10.25
N LEU A 29 8.18 4.96 10.10
CA LEU A 29 7.73 5.49 8.81
C LEU A 29 8.79 5.30 7.71
N ASN A 30 10.04 5.66 8.00
CA ASN A 30 11.14 5.50 7.04
C ASN A 30 11.41 4.03 6.71
N SER A 31 11.14 3.12 7.65
CA SER A 31 11.21 1.67 7.39
C SER A 31 10.08 1.18 6.47
N LEU A 32 8.92 1.84 6.45
CA LEU A 32 7.81 1.51 5.55
C LEU A 32 8.06 1.95 4.10
N VAL A 33 8.68 3.11 3.89
CA VAL A 33 8.80 3.72 2.56
C VAL A 33 9.62 2.83 1.62
N SER A 34 8.94 2.21 0.66
CA SER A 34 9.56 1.28 -0.28
C SER A 34 8.59 0.80 -1.34
N LYS A 35 9.13 0.00 -2.26
CA LYS A 35 8.37 -0.86 -3.15
C LYS A 35 8.31 -2.27 -2.58
N TYR A 36 7.21 -2.93 -2.82
CA TYR A 36 6.92 -4.26 -2.31
C TYR A 36 6.46 -5.16 -3.44
N LYS A 37 6.82 -6.44 -3.34
CA LYS A 37 6.39 -7.50 -4.24
C LYS A 37 5.37 -8.37 -3.52
N LEU A 38 4.27 -8.68 -4.20
CA LEU A 38 3.27 -9.61 -3.69
C LEU A 38 3.87 -11.02 -3.55
N VAL A 39 3.62 -11.65 -2.41
CA VAL A 39 4.10 -12.99 -2.02
C VAL A 39 2.96 -13.99 -2.06
N SER A 40 1.83 -13.65 -1.45
CA SER A 40 0.61 -14.46 -1.49
C SER A 40 -0.62 -13.58 -1.58
N VAL A 41 -1.70 -14.15 -2.09
CA VAL A 41 -3.00 -13.52 -2.11
C VAL A 41 -4.09 -14.57 -1.97
N ASP A 42 -4.78 -14.48 -0.85
CA ASP A 42 -5.68 -15.51 -0.37
C ASP A 42 -7.03 -14.88 -0.05
N THR A 43 -8.11 -15.63 -0.21
CA THR A 43 -9.43 -15.26 0.27
C THR A 43 -9.70 -15.88 1.64
N ASP A 44 -10.54 -15.23 2.44
CA ASP A 44 -10.96 -15.75 3.74
C ASP A 44 -11.88 -16.98 3.63
N VAL A 45 -12.53 -17.16 2.49
CA VAL A 45 -13.37 -18.30 2.16
C VAL A 45 -12.93 -18.94 0.83
N PRO A 46 -12.97 -20.27 0.68
CA PRO A 46 -12.66 -20.90 -0.60
C PRO A 46 -13.64 -20.47 -1.69
N ILE A 47 -13.13 -20.06 -2.85
CA ILE A 47 -13.92 -19.71 -4.03
C ILE A 47 -13.49 -20.55 -5.22
N ASP A 48 -14.42 -20.78 -6.15
CA ASP A 48 -14.18 -21.47 -7.42
C ASP A 48 -14.28 -20.42 -8.54
N LEU A 49 -13.13 -19.87 -8.94
CA LEU A 49 -13.08 -18.87 -10.02
C LEU A 49 -13.01 -19.54 -11.38
N ASN A 50 -12.18 -20.57 -11.54
CA ASN A 50 -11.92 -21.22 -12.82
C ASN A 50 -13.02 -22.21 -13.26
N GLY A 51 -13.92 -22.60 -12.36
CA GLY A 51 -15.03 -23.49 -12.63
C GLY A 51 -14.68 -24.97 -12.74
N ASP A 52 -13.57 -25.40 -12.14
CA ASP A 52 -13.17 -26.80 -12.09
C ASP A 52 -13.87 -27.61 -10.96
N ASN A 53 -14.69 -26.94 -10.13
CA ASN A 53 -15.36 -27.45 -8.93
C ASN A 53 -14.42 -27.83 -7.78
N ILE A 54 -13.22 -27.26 -7.71
CA ILE A 54 -12.23 -27.46 -6.65
C ILE A 54 -11.93 -26.10 -6.01
N PRO A 55 -12.85 -25.53 -5.19
CA PRO A 55 -12.64 -24.21 -4.63
C PRO A 55 -11.44 -24.15 -3.69
N GLN A 56 -10.61 -23.12 -3.83
CA GLN A 56 -9.45 -22.83 -2.98
C GLN A 56 -9.50 -21.40 -2.43
N THR A 57 -8.71 -21.16 -1.38
CA THR A 57 -8.49 -19.79 -0.87
C THR A 57 -7.40 -19.06 -1.64
N ASP A 58 -6.40 -19.78 -2.13
CA ASP A 58 -5.28 -19.21 -2.89
C ASP A 58 -5.75 -18.76 -4.28
N LEU A 59 -5.89 -17.44 -4.44
CA LEU A 59 -6.37 -16.83 -5.69
C LEU A 59 -5.43 -17.08 -6.87
N MET A 60 -4.16 -17.43 -6.62
CA MET A 60 -3.23 -17.79 -7.69
C MET A 60 -3.55 -19.16 -8.30
N LEU A 61 -4.13 -20.08 -7.53
CA LEU A 61 -4.54 -21.39 -8.01
C LEU A 61 -5.89 -21.34 -8.71
N GLU A 62 -6.75 -20.42 -8.27
CA GLU A 62 -8.09 -20.19 -8.83
C GLU A 62 -8.09 -19.39 -10.14
N ALA A 63 -7.04 -18.61 -10.40
CA ALA A 63 -6.95 -17.80 -11.61
C ALA A 63 -6.35 -18.57 -12.80
N ASP A 64 -7.07 -18.61 -13.93
CA ASP A 64 -6.54 -19.23 -15.17
C ASP A 64 -5.43 -18.39 -15.83
N CYS A 65 -5.43 -17.08 -15.56
CA CYS A 65 -4.60 -16.11 -16.24
C CYS A 65 -4.53 -14.78 -15.49
N PHE A 66 -3.60 -13.93 -15.91
CA PHE A 66 -3.45 -12.56 -15.41
C PHE A 66 -3.52 -11.58 -16.58
N LEU A 67 -4.54 -10.73 -16.57
CA LEU A 67 -4.72 -9.66 -17.56
C LEU A 67 -3.99 -8.41 -17.03
N PHE A 68 -3.15 -7.80 -17.87
CA PHE A 68 -2.34 -6.60 -17.59
C PHE A 68 -1.08 -6.78 -16.74
N GLY A 69 -0.35 -7.87 -16.97
CA GLY A 69 1.00 -8.04 -16.42
C GLY A 69 1.22 -9.42 -15.82
N SER A 70 2.47 -9.80 -15.60
CA SER A 70 2.75 -10.98 -14.78
C SER A 70 2.42 -10.69 -13.31
N PHE A 71 2.13 -11.72 -12.53
CA PHE A 71 1.97 -11.59 -11.07
C PHE A 71 3.16 -10.90 -10.40
N ALA A 72 4.36 -11.02 -10.98
CA ALA A 72 5.55 -10.30 -10.55
C ALA A 72 5.43 -8.76 -10.65
N LEU A 73 4.38 -8.22 -11.27
CA LEU A 73 4.06 -6.80 -11.40
C LEU A 73 2.97 -6.33 -10.42
N TYR A 74 2.38 -7.21 -9.61
CA TYR A 74 1.55 -6.79 -8.48
C TYR A 74 2.48 -6.21 -7.41
N MET A 75 2.68 -4.91 -7.52
CA MET A 75 3.54 -4.15 -6.63
C MET A 75 2.68 -3.39 -5.63
N GLY A 76 3.16 -3.36 -4.39
CA GLY A 76 2.75 -2.38 -3.39
C GLY A 76 3.79 -1.27 -3.33
N GLU A 77 3.41 -0.05 -3.00
CA GLU A 77 4.35 1.03 -2.75
C GLU A 77 3.87 1.88 -1.59
N PHE A 78 4.77 2.15 -0.63
CA PHE A 78 4.56 3.17 0.40
C PHE A 78 5.40 4.40 0.03
N VAL A 79 4.74 5.55 -0.06
CA VAL A 79 5.35 6.84 -0.38
C VAL A 79 5.25 7.75 0.84
N TYR A 80 6.34 8.48 1.11
CA TYR A 80 6.38 9.58 2.07
C TYR A 80 7.18 10.75 1.49
N LYS A 81 6.61 11.96 1.50
CA LYS A 81 7.28 13.19 1.08
C LYS A 81 7.38 14.15 2.28
N PRO A 82 8.56 14.25 2.94
CA PRO A 82 8.74 15.06 4.14
C PRO A 82 8.34 16.53 3.96
N SER A 83 8.62 17.12 2.80
CA SER A 83 8.35 18.54 2.53
C SER A 83 6.86 18.92 2.56
N SER A 84 5.97 17.96 2.31
CA SER A 84 4.52 18.19 2.30
C SER A 84 3.76 17.35 3.33
N GLY A 85 4.46 16.49 4.08
CA GLY A 85 3.85 15.49 4.95
C GLY A 85 3.01 14.45 4.19
N TYR A 86 3.15 14.34 2.87
CA TYR A 86 2.30 13.47 2.05
C TYR A 86 2.67 12.00 2.29
N LYS A 87 1.66 11.19 2.62
CA LYS A 87 1.78 9.75 2.91
C LYS A 87 0.69 9.00 2.15
N GLU A 88 1.07 8.12 1.24
CA GLU A 88 0.15 7.30 0.45
C GLU A 88 0.74 5.91 0.26
N PHE A 89 -0.11 4.88 0.29
CA PHE A 89 0.25 3.59 -0.24
C PHE A 89 -0.62 3.23 -1.45
N GLY A 90 0.00 2.59 -2.43
CA GLY A 90 -0.67 2.03 -3.61
C GLY A 90 -0.53 0.52 -3.65
N LEU A 91 -1.58 -0.18 -4.06
CA LEU A 91 -1.56 -1.62 -4.31
C LEU A 91 -2.42 -1.98 -5.54
N HIS A 92 -2.16 -3.15 -6.11
CA HIS A 92 -2.99 -3.74 -7.16
C HIS A 92 -3.90 -4.82 -6.56
N VAL A 93 -5.18 -4.51 -6.41
CA VAL A 93 -6.17 -5.45 -5.88
C VAL A 93 -6.60 -6.40 -7.02
N PRO A 94 -6.52 -7.74 -6.83
CA PRO A 94 -6.99 -8.67 -7.84
C PRO A 94 -8.51 -8.59 -7.98
N CYS A 95 -8.98 -8.59 -9.23
CA CYS A 95 -10.40 -8.51 -9.55
C CYS A 95 -10.69 -9.36 -10.80
N VAL A 96 -11.93 -9.80 -10.92
CA VAL A 96 -12.46 -10.49 -12.10
C VAL A 96 -13.18 -9.48 -12.99
N TYR A 97 -12.92 -9.52 -14.30
CA TYR A 97 -13.71 -8.73 -15.25
C TYR A 97 -15.04 -9.43 -15.54
N TYR A 98 -16.15 -8.73 -15.28
CA TYR A 98 -17.51 -9.16 -15.63
C TYR A 98 -18.13 -8.20 -16.64
N ASP A 99 -18.51 -8.73 -17.80
CA ASP A 99 -19.26 -8.01 -18.82
C ASP A 99 -20.76 -8.17 -18.56
N LEU A 100 -21.37 -7.11 -18.04
CA LEU A 100 -22.80 -7.02 -17.76
C LEU A 100 -23.68 -7.19 -19.00
N ALA A 101 -23.21 -6.77 -20.19
CA ALA A 101 -24.03 -6.80 -21.39
C ALA A 101 -24.20 -8.22 -21.94
N ASN A 102 -23.16 -9.05 -21.75
CA ASN A 102 -23.11 -10.42 -22.25
C ASN A 102 -23.26 -11.48 -21.15
N GLU A 103 -23.43 -11.07 -19.89
CA GLU A 103 -23.43 -11.95 -18.71
C GLU A 103 -22.24 -12.91 -18.70
N SER A 104 -21.07 -12.43 -19.14
CA SER A 104 -19.86 -13.23 -19.25
C SER A 104 -18.80 -12.68 -18.30
N TYR A 105 -18.12 -13.56 -17.57
CA TYR A 105 -16.93 -13.20 -16.80
C TYR A 105 -15.69 -13.88 -17.38
N THR A 106 -14.53 -13.31 -17.06
CA THR A 106 -13.25 -13.97 -17.27
C THR A 106 -12.76 -14.59 -15.97
N THR A 107 -12.14 -15.75 -16.06
CA THR A 107 -11.43 -16.39 -14.94
C THR A 107 -10.02 -15.81 -14.76
N CYS A 108 -9.61 -14.86 -15.62
CA CYS A 108 -8.36 -14.14 -15.44
C CYS A 108 -8.50 -13.06 -14.35
N LEU A 109 -7.47 -12.92 -13.52
CA LEU A 109 -7.36 -11.80 -12.60
C LEU A 109 -6.78 -10.55 -13.29
N VAL A 110 -7.44 -9.42 -13.06
CA VAL A 110 -7.01 -8.07 -13.42
C VAL A 110 -6.55 -7.35 -12.16
N GLY A 111 -5.43 -6.64 -12.24
CA GLY A 111 -4.95 -5.80 -11.14
C GLY A 111 -5.59 -4.42 -11.22
N LEU A 112 -6.37 -4.04 -10.20
CA LEU A 112 -6.92 -2.69 -10.07
C LEU A 112 -6.09 -1.86 -9.10
N SER A 113 -5.65 -0.68 -9.52
CA SER A 113 -4.82 0.19 -8.68
C SER A 113 -5.66 0.95 -7.63
N LEU A 114 -5.48 0.59 -6.37
CA LEU A 114 -6.04 1.26 -5.21
C LEU A 114 -4.95 2.09 -4.52
N PHE A 115 -5.29 3.34 -4.18
CA PHE A 115 -4.40 4.25 -3.47
C PHE A 115 -5.12 4.76 -2.22
N CYS A 116 -4.43 4.70 -1.09
CA CYS A 116 -4.97 5.11 0.21
C CYS A 116 -3.96 6.02 0.92
N PHE A 117 -4.47 7.01 1.64
CA PHE A 117 -3.65 7.80 2.55
C PHE A 117 -3.46 7.02 3.86
N TYR A 118 -2.36 7.29 4.56
CA TYR A 118 -2.10 6.65 5.84
C TYR A 118 -1.39 7.58 6.82
N GLU A 119 -1.58 7.28 8.09
CA GLU A 119 -0.76 7.76 9.19
C GLU A 119 -0.07 6.58 9.87
N VAL A 120 0.98 6.86 10.64
CA VAL A 120 1.66 5.84 11.45
C VAL A 120 1.77 6.30 12.88
N ASN A 121 1.64 5.34 13.79
CA ASN A 121 2.05 5.51 15.17
C ASN A 121 3.46 4.93 15.33
N GLU A 122 4.46 5.80 15.55
CA GLU A 122 5.86 5.38 15.68
C GLU A 122 6.10 4.48 16.91
N GLU A 123 5.32 4.64 17.98
CA GLU A 123 5.48 3.87 19.23
C GLU A 123 4.88 2.46 19.11
N THR A 124 3.64 2.37 18.60
CA THR A 124 2.92 1.10 18.48
C THR A 124 3.20 0.38 17.16
N LYS A 125 3.82 1.07 16.20
CA LYS A 125 4.03 0.61 14.81
C LYS A 125 2.73 0.30 14.08
N GLU A 126 1.65 0.96 14.47
CA GLU A 126 0.35 0.83 13.80
C GLU A 126 0.31 1.71 12.54
N ILE A 127 -0.32 1.18 11.50
CA ILE A 127 -0.60 1.90 10.25
C ILE A 127 -2.10 2.18 10.23
N ILE A 128 -2.47 3.46 10.14
CA ILE A 128 -3.86 3.92 10.21
C ILE A 128 -4.25 4.44 8.83
N ILE A 129 -5.26 3.84 8.22
CA ILE A 129 -5.76 4.26 6.91
C ILE A 129 -6.55 5.56 7.09
N THR A 130 -6.25 6.57 6.28
CA THR A 130 -6.90 7.88 6.29
C THR A 130 -7.40 8.27 4.90
N GLY A 131 -8.16 9.36 4.80
CA GLY A 131 -8.61 9.89 3.50
C GLY A 131 -9.50 8.92 2.70
N ARG A 132 -10.36 8.17 3.39
CA ARG A 132 -11.29 7.18 2.81
C ARG A 132 -12.21 7.82 1.76
N ASN A 133 -12.49 7.07 0.69
CA ASN A 133 -13.39 7.50 -0.37
C ASN A 133 -14.34 6.34 -0.71
N GLU A 134 -15.58 6.44 -0.23
CA GLU A 134 -16.59 5.37 -0.35
C GLU A 134 -16.91 5.00 -1.80
N GLU A 135 -16.99 5.98 -2.72
CA GLU A 135 -17.25 5.74 -4.14
C GLU A 135 -16.13 4.90 -4.76
N ARG A 136 -14.87 5.28 -4.46
CA ARG A 136 -13.69 4.55 -4.94
C ARG A 136 -13.60 3.17 -4.29
N GLU A 137 -13.87 3.05 -2.99
CA GLU A 137 -13.81 1.78 -2.28
C GLU A 137 -14.89 0.80 -2.76
N ALA A 138 -16.08 1.28 -3.12
CA ALA A 138 -17.11 0.46 -3.74
C ALA A 138 -16.65 -0.13 -5.09
N GLU A 139 -15.97 0.68 -5.92
CA GLU A 139 -15.49 0.25 -7.23
C GLU A 139 -14.27 -0.68 -7.13
N PHE A 140 -13.28 -0.33 -6.31
CA PHE A 140 -11.95 -0.95 -6.31
C PHE A 140 -11.69 -1.90 -5.13
N GLY A 141 -12.58 -1.95 -4.15
CA GLY A 141 -12.38 -2.65 -2.88
C GLY A 141 -11.94 -1.71 -1.77
N SER A 142 -12.18 -2.15 -0.53
CA SER A 142 -11.92 -1.37 0.68
C SER A 142 -10.82 -2.03 1.49
N VAL A 143 -9.68 -1.35 1.67
CA VAL A 143 -8.62 -1.86 2.58
C VAL A 143 -9.14 -1.72 4.01
N THR A 144 -9.41 -2.83 4.66
CA THR A 144 -9.95 -2.87 6.03
C THR A 144 -8.84 -2.84 7.06
N GLU A 145 -7.72 -3.51 6.77
CA GLU A 145 -6.56 -3.58 7.67
C GLU A 145 -5.24 -3.50 6.88
N VAL A 146 -4.24 -2.91 7.52
CA VAL A 146 -2.86 -2.90 7.06
C VAL A 146 -1.93 -3.01 8.26
N TYR A 147 -1.02 -3.97 8.24
CA TYR A 147 -0.08 -4.17 9.34
C TYR A 147 1.28 -4.69 8.87
N TRP A 148 2.29 -4.47 9.71
CA TRP A 148 3.66 -4.94 9.49
C TRP A 148 3.96 -6.07 10.49
N GLU A 149 4.34 -7.23 9.99
CA GLU A 149 4.74 -8.39 10.81
C GLU A 149 5.88 -9.13 10.12
N ASP A 150 6.91 -9.54 10.86
CA ASP A 150 8.01 -10.37 10.35
C ASP A 150 8.67 -9.88 9.04
N SER A 151 8.77 -8.56 8.86
CA SER A 151 9.29 -7.90 7.64
C SER A 151 8.42 -8.04 6.40
N LEU A 152 7.16 -8.43 6.59
CA LEU A 152 6.11 -8.48 5.59
C LEU A 152 5.07 -7.39 5.89
N ILE A 153 4.52 -6.83 4.83
CA ILE A 153 3.34 -6.00 4.88
C ILE A 153 2.14 -6.88 4.57
N HIS A 154 1.10 -6.77 5.38
CA HIS A 154 -0.16 -7.43 5.18
C HIS A 154 -1.24 -6.40 4.89
N PHE A 155 -2.07 -6.67 3.88
CA PHE A 155 -3.30 -5.94 3.62
C PHE A 155 -4.48 -6.91 3.69
N ILE A 156 -5.58 -6.45 4.26
CA ILE A 156 -6.88 -7.10 4.12
C ILE A 156 -7.76 -6.16 3.32
N VAL A 157 -8.28 -6.65 2.19
CA VAL A 157 -9.12 -5.88 1.28
C VAL A 157 -10.47 -6.56 1.16
N ASN A 158 -11.53 -5.90 1.58
CA ASN A 158 -12.90 -6.35 1.34
C ASN A 158 -13.30 -6.03 -0.10
N LYS A 159 -13.76 -7.03 -0.85
CA LYS A 159 -14.12 -6.90 -2.27
C LYS A 159 -15.17 -7.93 -2.68
N GLU A 160 -16.06 -7.53 -3.60
CA GLU A 160 -16.91 -8.46 -4.33
C GLU A 160 -16.18 -9.07 -5.53
N LEU A 161 -16.15 -10.39 -5.60
CA LEU A 161 -15.65 -11.16 -6.75
C LEU A 161 -16.79 -11.95 -7.40
N TYR A 162 -16.82 -11.99 -8.73
CA TYR A 162 -17.75 -12.86 -9.45
C TYR A 162 -17.14 -14.26 -9.59
N THR A 163 -17.88 -15.27 -9.14
CA THR A 163 -17.46 -16.67 -9.08
C THR A 163 -18.44 -17.56 -9.85
N THR A 164 -18.19 -18.88 -9.92
CA THR A 164 -19.18 -19.84 -10.45
C THR A 164 -20.52 -19.83 -9.69
N ASN A 165 -20.54 -19.36 -8.44
CA ASN A 165 -21.75 -19.23 -7.63
C ASN A 165 -22.34 -17.80 -7.64
N GLY A 166 -21.86 -16.93 -8.54
CA GLY A 166 -22.26 -15.52 -8.61
C GLY A 166 -21.36 -14.59 -7.78
N TRP A 167 -21.87 -13.40 -7.47
CA TRP A 167 -21.17 -12.40 -6.66
C TRP A 167 -20.99 -12.88 -5.23
N GLN A 168 -19.75 -12.84 -4.74
CA GLN A 168 -19.39 -13.14 -3.37
C GLN A 168 -18.54 -12.01 -2.79
N GLU A 169 -18.94 -11.51 -1.63
CA GLU A 169 -18.13 -10.60 -0.83
C GLU A 169 -17.08 -11.41 -0.06
N VAL A 170 -15.81 -11.07 -0.24
CA VAL A 170 -14.68 -11.77 0.37
C VAL A 170 -13.69 -10.79 0.98
N ASN A 171 -12.93 -11.24 1.97
CA ASN A 171 -11.73 -10.55 2.41
C ASN A 171 -10.53 -11.17 1.71
N ILE A 172 -9.82 -10.33 0.96
CA ILE A 172 -8.60 -10.70 0.24
C ILE A 172 -7.41 -10.33 1.12
N HIS A 173 -6.71 -11.34 1.60
CA HIS A 173 -5.49 -11.24 2.38
C HIS A 173 -4.31 -11.20 1.42
N MET A 174 -3.60 -10.07 1.40
CA MET A 174 -2.48 -9.85 0.48
C MET A 174 -1.19 -9.65 1.29
N VAL A 175 -0.19 -10.49 1.04
CA VAL A 175 1.08 -10.46 1.77
C VAL A 175 2.19 -9.97 0.85
N TYR A 176 2.95 -9.00 1.32
CA TYR A 176 3.93 -8.28 0.52
C TYR A 176 5.31 -8.30 1.19
N GLN A 177 6.34 -8.58 0.40
CA GLN A 177 7.73 -8.51 0.82
C GLN A 177 8.39 -7.27 0.23
N LYS A 178 9.22 -6.60 1.03
CA LYS A 178 10.00 -5.45 0.58
C LYS A 178 10.88 -5.83 -0.61
N TRP A 179 10.77 -5.09 -1.72
CA TRP A 179 11.54 -5.37 -2.92
C TRP A 179 12.94 -4.78 -2.80
N ASP A 180 13.94 -5.64 -2.65
CA ASP A 180 15.34 -5.25 -2.78
C ASP A 180 15.77 -5.23 -4.26
N PHE A 181 15.74 -4.05 -4.88
CA PHE A 181 16.06 -3.91 -6.31
C PHE A 181 17.52 -4.26 -6.62
N LEU A 182 18.44 -4.05 -5.67
CA LEU A 182 19.87 -4.23 -5.89
C LEU A 182 20.28 -5.70 -5.93
N ASN A 183 19.55 -6.56 -5.20
CA ASN A 183 19.87 -7.99 -5.08
C ASN A 183 18.98 -8.91 -5.94
N ASN A 184 17.96 -8.37 -6.61
CA ASN A 184 17.00 -9.16 -7.42
C ASN A 184 17.14 -8.97 -8.94
N VAL A 185 18.32 -8.57 -9.43
CA VAL A 185 18.62 -8.62 -10.86
C VAL A 185 18.85 -10.11 -11.23
N PRO A 186 18.07 -10.71 -12.15
CA PRO A 186 18.38 -12.03 -12.66
C PRO A 186 19.76 -11.98 -13.33
N ASN A 187 20.69 -12.83 -12.89
CA ASN A 187 21.93 -13.07 -13.64
C ASN A 187 21.64 -13.69 -15.01
#